data_AF-A0A1F9L5L5-F1
#
_entry.id   AF-A0A1F9L5L5-F1
#
_cell.length_a   1.000
_cell.length_b   1.000
_cell.length_c   1.000
_cell.angle_alpha   90.00
_cell.angle_beta   90.00
_cell.angle_gamma   90.00
#
_symmetry.space_group_name_H-M   'P 1'
#
loop_
_entity.id
_entity.type
_entity.pdbx_description
1 polymer ?
#
loop_
_entity_poly.entity_id
_entity_poly.type
_entity_poly.pdbx_seq_one_letter_code
_entity_poly.pdbx_strand_id
1 'polypeptide(L)'
;MKKTMIALAMVLAAGLTVNLTDLPAAAAGKTTAPPQDLVIKGKKPALFSHAKHTALGLDCGTCHHDAKHQPLSEAAIAGMPKADTLRCATCHTATFTNEKLQKPMDVFHARCKTCHATEINGKKGPTNCAACHTVSATTPAAPEQKAAPAPAKKKTKAIEGC
;
A
#
# COMPACT_ATOMS: atom_id res chain seq x y z
N MET A 1 -3.84 38.60 -72.83
CA MET A 1 -2.39 38.74 -73.16
C MET A 1 -1.72 39.12 -71.85
N LYS A 2 -0.87 38.34 -71.17
CA LYS A 2 0.35 37.63 -71.56
C LYS A 2 0.68 36.61 -70.44
N LYS A 3 1.28 35.48 -70.80
CA LYS A 3 1.63 34.33 -69.94
C LYS A 3 2.86 34.61 -69.07
N THR A 4 3.13 33.68 -68.13
CA THR A 4 4.43 33.35 -67.49
C THR A 4 4.80 34.26 -66.28
N MET A 5 5.39 33.84 -65.15
CA MET A 5 6.18 32.67 -64.77
C MET A 5 6.08 32.31 -63.27
N ILE A 6 6.39 31.04 -63.02
CA ILE A 6 6.68 30.37 -61.75
C ILE A 6 7.90 31.02 -61.08
N ALA A 7 7.84 31.26 -59.78
CA ALA A 7 9.03 31.31 -58.92
C ALA A 7 8.69 30.79 -57.52
N LEU A 8 9.18 29.58 -57.31
CA LEU A 8 9.27 28.81 -56.09
C LEU A 8 10.04 29.60 -55.01
N ALA A 9 9.45 29.80 -53.85
CA ALA A 9 10.19 30.11 -52.62
C ALA A 9 9.58 29.33 -51.46
N MET A 10 9.97 28.05 -51.38
CA MET A 10 9.89 27.24 -50.18
C MET A 10 10.66 27.95 -49.06
N VAL A 11 9.94 28.67 -48.20
CA VAL A 11 10.46 29.01 -46.88
C VAL A 11 10.00 27.91 -45.93
N LEU A 12 10.88 26.94 -45.72
CA LEU A 12 10.80 25.97 -44.63
C LEU A 12 10.78 26.72 -43.30
N ALA A 13 9.59 27.06 -42.81
CA ALA A 13 9.38 27.28 -41.39
C ALA A 13 9.17 25.90 -40.77
N ALA A 14 10.26 25.22 -40.44
CA ALA A 14 10.26 24.07 -39.54
C ALA A 14 9.90 24.57 -38.12
N GLY A 15 8.62 24.90 -37.92
CA GLY A 15 8.03 25.05 -36.62
C GLY A 15 8.01 23.67 -35.97
N LEU A 16 8.97 23.44 -35.08
CA LEU A 16 9.10 22.27 -34.23
C LEU A 16 7.81 22.07 -33.42
N THR A 17 6.83 21.38 -34.00
CA THR A 17 5.68 20.85 -33.26
C THR A 17 6.23 19.75 -32.36
N VAL A 18 6.54 20.12 -31.12
CA VAL A 18 6.73 19.15 -30.04
C VAL A 18 5.38 18.45 -29.88
N ASN A 19 5.21 17.32 -30.57
CA ASN A 19 4.10 16.42 -30.35
C ASN A 19 4.21 15.92 -28.92
N LEU A 20 3.31 16.42 -28.06
CA LEU A 20 3.26 16.14 -26.63
C LEU A 20 2.70 14.73 -26.32
N THR A 21 2.87 13.77 -27.24
CA THR A 21 2.10 12.52 -27.26
C THR A 21 2.93 11.29 -26.97
N ASP A 22 3.98 11.38 -26.16
CA ASP A 22 4.67 10.18 -25.65
C ASP A 22 5.24 10.44 -24.24
N LEU A 23 4.36 10.78 -23.29
CA LEU A 23 4.65 10.44 -21.90
C LEU A 23 4.47 8.91 -21.79
N PRO A 24 5.50 8.13 -21.43
CA PRO A 24 5.28 6.75 -21.11
C PRO A 24 4.37 6.73 -19.89
N ALA A 25 3.12 6.29 -20.09
CA ALA A 25 2.29 5.87 -18.98
C ALA A 25 3.09 4.78 -18.27
N ALA A 26 3.61 5.09 -17.08
CA ALA A 26 4.18 4.09 -16.22
C ALA A 26 3.13 2.99 -16.11
N ALA A 27 3.42 1.83 -16.70
CA ALA A 27 2.54 0.68 -16.63
C ALA A 27 2.40 0.38 -15.14
N ALA A 28 1.28 0.79 -14.55
CA ALA A 28 0.89 0.39 -13.21
C ALA A 28 0.70 -1.11 -13.27
N GLY A 29 1.77 -1.85 -12.96
CA GLY A 29 1.72 -3.30 -12.85
C GLY A 29 0.62 -3.65 -11.85
N LYS A 30 -0.26 -4.57 -12.22
CA LYS A 30 -1.31 -5.09 -11.33
C LYS A 30 -0.62 -5.56 -10.04
N THR A 31 -0.84 -4.84 -8.96
CA THR A 31 -0.22 -5.19 -7.68
C THR A 31 -1.12 -6.15 -6.96
N THR A 32 -0.63 -7.37 -6.78
CA THR A 32 -1.32 -8.42 -6.05
C THR A 32 -0.84 -8.43 -4.61
N ALA A 33 -1.76 -8.66 -3.67
CA ALA A 33 -1.39 -8.92 -2.29
C ALA A 33 -0.40 -10.11 -2.19
N PRO A 34 0.48 -10.15 -1.18
CA PRO A 34 1.33 -11.30 -0.93
C PRO A 34 0.50 -12.60 -0.90
N PRO A 35 0.85 -13.62 -1.69
CA PRO A 35 0.01 -14.81 -1.84
C PRO A 35 0.02 -15.71 -0.60
N GLN A 36 1.06 -15.62 0.23
CA GLN A 36 1.17 -16.36 1.48
C GLN A 36 0.47 -15.67 2.65
N ASP A 37 -0.04 -16.47 3.58
CA ASP A 37 -0.47 -15.99 4.89
C ASP A 37 0.70 -15.36 5.64
N LEU A 38 0.44 -14.20 6.24
CA LEU A 38 1.41 -13.41 6.99
C LEU A 38 1.36 -13.77 8.47
N VAL A 39 2.55 -13.89 9.07
CA VAL A 39 2.69 -13.94 10.53
C VAL A 39 2.96 -12.53 11.04
N ILE A 40 1.97 -11.95 11.72
CA ILE A 40 2.14 -10.69 12.45
C ILE A 40 2.92 -11.00 13.72
N LYS A 41 4.20 -10.61 13.73
CA LYS A 41 5.13 -10.84 14.85
C LYS A 41 4.71 -10.05 16.10
N GLY A 42 4.94 -10.62 17.27
CA GLY A 42 4.67 -10.03 18.57
C GLY A 42 4.86 -11.05 19.70
N LYS A 43 4.55 -10.68 20.95
CA LYS A 43 4.60 -11.63 22.09
C LYS A 43 3.73 -12.87 21.86
N LYS A 44 2.58 -12.68 21.20
CA LYS A 44 1.70 -13.74 20.69
C LYS A 44 1.53 -13.46 19.21
N PRO A 45 2.20 -14.17 18.30
CA PRO A 45 2.05 -13.90 16.88
C PRO A 45 0.63 -14.21 16.42
N ALA A 46 0.18 -13.54 15.36
CA ALA A 46 -1.13 -13.77 14.75
C ALA A 46 -0.97 -14.13 13.29
N LEU A 47 -1.87 -14.97 12.77
CA LEU A 47 -1.96 -15.24 11.33
C LEU A 47 -2.92 -14.27 10.65
N PHE A 48 -2.53 -13.80 9.48
CA PHE A 48 -3.35 -12.97 8.62
C PHE A 48 -3.29 -13.47 7.18
N SER A 49 -4.43 -13.52 6.50
CA SER A 49 -4.53 -14.02 5.12
C SER A 49 -5.15 -12.97 4.22
N HIS A 50 -4.38 -12.40 3.29
CA HIS A 50 -4.95 -11.48 2.30
C HIS A 50 -6.01 -12.18 1.45
N ALA A 51 -5.73 -13.41 1.00
CA ALA A 51 -6.63 -14.20 0.16
C ALA A 51 -8.04 -14.37 0.78
N LYS A 52 -8.11 -14.64 2.10
CA LYS A 52 -9.41 -14.75 2.79
C LYS A 52 -10.17 -13.42 2.81
N HIS A 53 -9.48 -12.30 3.00
CA HIS A 53 -10.12 -10.99 3.10
C HIS A 53 -10.55 -10.45 1.73
N THR A 54 -9.71 -10.59 0.71
CA THR A 54 -10.06 -10.15 -0.66
C THR A 54 -11.16 -11.02 -1.26
N ALA A 55 -11.22 -12.32 -0.93
CA ALA A 55 -12.34 -13.19 -1.32
C ALA A 55 -13.70 -12.80 -0.69
N LEU A 56 -13.69 -11.97 0.36
CA LEU A 56 -14.90 -11.36 0.94
C LEU A 56 -15.32 -10.06 0.23
N GLY A 57 -14.54 -9.61 -0.76
CA GLY A 57 -14.75 -8.34 -1.46
C GLY A 57 -14.18 -7.12 -0.75
N LEU A 58 -13.20 -7.30 0.15
CA LEU A 58 -12.53 -6.17 0.80
C LEU A 58 -11.41 -5.61 -0.08
N ASP A 59 -11.48 -4.32 -0.37
CA ASP A 59 -10.45 -3.61 -1.12
C ASP A 59 -9.20 -3.34 -0.28
N CYS A 60 -8.04 -3.15 -0.92
CA CYS A 60 -6.78 -2.84 -0.24
C CYS A 60 -6.90 -1.63 0.71
N GLY A 61 -7.65 -0.61 0.27
CA GLY A 61 -7.92 0.62 0.99
C GLY A 61 -8.74 0.45 2.29
N THR A 62 -9.37 -0.71 2.48
CA THR A 62 -10.07 -1.04 3.74
C THR A 62 -9.10 -1.10 4.92
N CYS A 63 -7.86 -1.54 4.66
CA CYS A 63 -6.81 -1.65 5.66
C CYS A 63 -5.66 -0.65 5.44
N HIS A 64 -5.23 -0.47 4.19
CA HIS A 64 -4.12 0.40 3.83
C HIS A 64 -4.65 1.82 3.55
N HIS A 65 -4.30 2.76 4.43
CA HIS A 65 -4.68 4.16 4.29
C HIS A 65 -3.46 5.06 4.43
N ASP A 66 -3.58 6.31 3.99
CA ASP A 66 -2.55 7.33 4.18
C ASP A 66 -2.65 8.01 5.58
N ALA A 67 -1.76 8.96 5.84
CA ALA A 67 -1.75 9.79 7.06
C ALA A 67 -3.09 10.51 7.34
N LYS A 68 -3.85 10.84 6.29
CA LYS A 68 -5.14 11.55 6.34
C LYS A 68 -6.32 10.58 6.38
N HIS A 69 -6.05 9.29 6.63
CA HIS A 69 -7.01 8.20 6.65
C HIS A 69 -7.77 8.02 5.34
N GLN A 70 -7.17 8.43 4.21
CA GLN A 70 -7.73 8.15 2.89
C GLN A 70 -7.36 6.73 2.46
N PRO A 71 -8.32 5.93 1.96
CA PRO A 71 -8.05 4.60 1.45
C PRO A 71 -7.01 4.64 0.32
N LEU A 72 -6.00 3.78 0.39
CA LEU A 72 -5.03 3.62 -0.70
C LEU A 72 -5.61 2.73 -1.79
N SER A 73 -5.52 3.18 -3.04
CA SER A 73 -5.88 2.37 -4.21
C SER A 73 -4.80 1.34 -4.54
N GLU A 74 -5.16 0.30 -5.29
CA GLU A 74 -4.19 -0.68 -5.81
C GLU A 74 -3.05 -0.01 -6.58
N ALA A 75 -3.35 0.99 -7.40
CA ALA A 75 -2.35 1.74 -8.15
C ALA A 75 -1.41 2.55 -7.24
N ALA A 76 -1.94 3.15 -6.17
CA ALA A 76 -1.12 3.86 -5.20
C ALA A 76 -0.17 2.91 -4.46
N ILE A 77 -0.67 1.73 -4.09
CA ILE A 77 0.13 0.67 -3.46
C ILE A 77 1.20 0.14 -4.45
N ALA A 78 0.84 -0.06 -5.72
CA ALA A 78 1.74 -0.48 -6.78
C ALA A 78 2.90 0.48 -7.01
N GLY A 79 2.63 1.78 -6.88
CA GLY A 79 3.62 2.84 -7.03
C GLY A 79 4.56 3.00 -5.84
N MET A 80 4.35 2.28 -4.73
CA MET A 80 5.20 2.44 -3.55
C MET A 80 6.58 1.80 -3.74
N PRO A 81 7.67 2.50 -3.38
CA PRO A 81 9.02 1.99 -3.59
C PRO A 81 9.38 0.82 -2.67
N LYS A 82 8.68 0.65 -1.55
CA LYS A 82 8.95 -0.40 -0.55
C LYS A 82 7.64 -0.88 0.05
N ALA A 83 7.37 -2.17 0.01
CA ALA A 83 6.17 -2.75 0.63
C ALA A 83 6.09 -2.54 2.16
N ASP A 84 7.24 -2.36 2.82
CA ASP A 84 7.27 -2.14 4.28
C ASP A 84 6.61 -0.82 4.73
N THR A 85 6.41 0.15 3.82
CA THR A 85 5.68 1.39 4.14
C THR A 85 4.22 1.12 4.49
N LEU A 86 3.66 0.01 4.00
CA LEU A 86 2.28 -0.41 4.24
C LEU A 86 2.07 -1.03 5.63
N ARG A 87 3.15 -1.33 6.36
CA ARG A 87 3.06 -1.92 7.70
C ARG A 87 2.60 -0.86 8.68
N CYS A 88 1.55 -1.16 9.44
CA CYS A 88 0.97 -0.22 10.40
C CYS A 88 2.05 0.37 11.35
N ALA A 89 2.96 -0.48 11.83
CA ALA A 89 4.05 -0.13 12.74
C ALA A 89 5.13 0.79 12.13
N THR A 90 5.13 1.01 10.82
CA THR A 90 6.01 1.98 10.16
C THR A 90 5.61 3.41 10.51
N CYS A 91 4.31 3.66 10.71
CA CYS A 91 3.74 4.99 11.00
C CYS A 91 3.25 5.10 12.45
N HIS A 92 2.60 4.05 12.93
CA HIS A 92 2.17 3.91 14.32
C HIS A 92 3.33 3.52 15.23
N THR A 93 4.15 4.53 15.54
CA THR A 93 5.36 4.42 16.36
C THR A 93 5.17 5.10 17.72
N ALA A 94 6.19 5.06 18.57
CA ALA A 94 6.18 5.71 19.89
C ALA A 94 6.00 7.24 19.86
N THR A 95 6.08 7.87 18.69
CA THR A 95 5.85 9.32 18.50
C THR A 95 4.56 9.62 17.75
N PHE A 96 3.71 8.62 17.50
CA PHE A 96 2.43 8.83 16.84
C PHE A 96 1.52 9.71 17.72
N THR A 97 0.79 10.64 17.11
CA THR A 97 0.01 11.67 17.82
C THR A 97 -1.04 11.08 18.77
N ASN A 98 -1.68 9.99 18.36
CA ASN A 98 -2.60 9.27 19.25
C ASN A 98 -1.85 8.20 20.03
N GLU A 99 -1.61 8.45 21.31
CA GLU A 99 -0.90 7.54 22.22
C GLU A 99 -1.50 6.13 22.28
N LYS A 100 -2.83 6.02 22.12
CA LYS A 100 -3.54 4.73 22.12
C LYS A 100 -3.25 3.88 20.87
N LEU A 101 -2.59 4.45 19.87
CA LEU A 101 -2.24 3.80 18.61
C LEU A 101 -0.72 3.78 18.38
N GLN A 102 0.10 3.95 19.43
CA GLN A 102 1.56 3.93 19.31
C GLN A 102 2.15 2.51 19.34
N LYS A 103 1.43 1.53 19.90
CA LYS A 103 1.90 0.15 19.99
C LYS A 103 1.28 -0.67 18.86
N PRO A 104 2.06 -1.54 18.17
CA PRO A 104 1.54 -2.39 17.11
C PRO A 104 0.30 -3.20 17.52
N MET A 105 0.32 -3.75 18.74
CA MET A 105 -0.81 -4.52 19.29
C MET A 105 -2.11 -3.70 19.31
N ASP A 106 -2.05 -2.44 19.76
CA ASP A 106 -3.22 -1.60 19.87
C ASP A 106 -3.78 -1.24 18.48
N VAL A 107 -2.91 -0.96 17.51
CA VAL A 107 -3.28 -0.63 16.14
C VAL A 107 -3.96 -1.82 15.44
N PHE A 108 -3.36 -3.01 15.53
CA PHE A 108 -3.94 -4.21 14.95
C PHE A 108 -5.28 -4.56 15.61
N HIS A 109 -5.38 -4.50 16.94
CA HIS A 109 -6.66 -4.75 17.60
C HIS A 109 -7.72 -3.70 17.27
N ALA A 110 -7.36 -2.42 17.22
CA ALA A 110 -8.28 -1.35 16.83
C ALA A 110 -8.79 -1.50 15.39
N ARG A 111 -7.96 -2.02 14.48
CA ARG A 111 -8.40 -2.24 13.10
C ARG A 111 -9.13 -3.57 12.90
N CYS A 112 -8.45 -4.68 13.21
CA CYS A 112 -8.93 -6.03 12.94
C CYS A 112 -10.18 -6.34 13.76
N LYS A 113 -10.18 -6.10 15.08
CA LYS A 113 -11.32 -6.50 15.92
C LYS A 113 -12.55 -5.67 15.64
N THR A 114 -12.40 -4.38 15.34
CA THR A 114 -13.53 -3.53 14.96
C THR A 114 -14.18 -4.02 13.67
N CYS A 115 -13.39 -4.28 12.63
CA CYS A 115 -13.93 -4.83 11.38
C CYS A 115 -14.57 -6.21 11.59
N HIS A 116 -13.97 -7.09 12.39
CA HIS A 116 -14.50 -8.43 12.65
C HIS A 116 -15.78 -8.43 13.47
N ALA A 117 -15.97 -7.44 14.35
CA ALA A 117 -17.22 -7.26 15.08
C ALA A 117 -18.37 -6.78 14.19
N THR A 118 -18.05 -6.14 13.06
CA THR A 118 -19.01 -5.73 12.04
C THR A 118 -19.39 -6.90 11.15
N GLU A 119 -20.66 -6.97 10.77
CA GLU A 119 -21.13 -7.92 9.78
C GLU A 119 -20.94 -7.36 8.37
N ILE A 120 -20.30 -8.13 7.50
CA ILE A 120 -20.07 -7.79 6.10
C ILE A 120 -20.53 -8.98 5.27
N ASN A 121 -21.48 -8.77 4.35
CA ASN A 121 -22.04 -9.81 3.47
C ASN A 121 -22.56 -11.04 4.26
N GLY A 122 -23.25 -10.81 5.38
CA GLY A 122 -23.78 -11.86 6.25
C GLY A 122 -22.72 -12.67 7.02
N LYS A 123 -21.46 -12.21 7.03
CA LYS A 123 -20.34 -12.86 7.71
C LYS A 123 -19.74 -11.93 8.76
N LYS A 124 -19.32 -12.51 9.89
CA LYS A 124 -18.54 -11.82 10.93
C LYS A 124 -17.17 -12.46 11.07
N GLY A 125 -16.19 -11.64 11.39
CA GLY A 125 -14.83 -12.10 11.61
C GLY A 125 -14.62 -12.66 13.04
N PRO A 126 -13.50 -13.34 13.28
CA PRO A 126 -13.15 -13.82 14.61
C PRO A 126 -12.82 -12.67 15.57
N THR A 127 -13.44 -12.66 16.74
CA THR A 127 -13.19 -11.65 17.80
C THR A 127 -12.52 -12.23 19.05
N ASN A 128 -12.45 -13.55 19.17
CA ASN A 128 -11.76 -14.23 20.27
C ASN A 128 -10.25 -14.30 20.02
N CYS A 129 -9.46 -14.31 21.09
CA CYS A 129 -8.01 -14.20 21.03
C CYS A 129 -7.36 -15.36 20.26
N ALA A 130 -7.81 -16.59 20.50
CA ALA A 130 -7.18 -17.80 19.96
C ALA A 130 -7.41 -17.97 18.46
N ALA A 131 -8.50 -17.42 17.92
CA ALA A 131 -8.80 -17.51 16.49
C ALA A 131 -7.85 -16.69 15.61
N CYS A 132 -7.20 -15.65 16.15
CA CYS A 132 -6.17 -14.89 15.44
C CYS A 132 -4.75 -15.33 15.86
N HIS A 133 -4.54 -15.63 17.15
CA HIS A 133 -3.27 -16.02 17.72
C HIS A 133 -3.08 -17.54 17.72
N THR A 134 -3.14 -18.14 16.53
CA THR A 134 -3.12 -19.60 16.33
C THR A 134 -1.72 -20.19 16.20
N VAL A 135 -0.70 -19.35 16.07
CA VAL A 135 0.69 -19.78 15.87
C VAL A 135 1.51 -19.57 17.13
N SER A 136 2.29 -20.60 17.48
CA SER A 136 3.32 -20.48 18.51
C SER A 136 4.49 -19.66 17.99
N ALA A 137 5.17 -18.93 18.89
CA ALA A 137 6.36 -18.11 18.58
C ALA A 137 7.52 -18.89 17.94
N THR A 138 7.47 -20.22 17.94
CA THR A 138 8.45 -21.15 17.37
C THR A 138 8.12 -21.62 15.94
N THR A 139 7.00 -21.18 15.35
CA THR A 139 6.64 -21.53 13.96
C THR A 139 7.56 -20.78 12.98
N PRO A 140 8.24 -21.47 12.04
CA PRO A 140 9.03 -20.78 11.01
C PRO A 140 8.13 -19.83 10.22
N ALA A 141 8.48 -18.54 10.20
CA ALA A 141 7.81 -17.58 9.36
C ALA A 141 7.95 -18.02 7.88
N ALA A 142 6.87 -17.92 7.10
CA ALA A 142 6.99 -17.94 5.64
C ALA A 142 8.09 -16.95 5.23
N PRO A 143 8.89 -17.25 4.19
CA PRO A 143 10.05 -16.45 3.83
C PRO A 143 9.65 -14.98 3.77
N GLU A 144 10.23 -14.23 4.70
CA GLU A 144 10.02 -12.81 4.86
C GLU A 144 10.37 -12.18 3.51
N GLN A 145 9.41 -11.46 2.88
CA GLN A 145 9.78 -10.50 1.85
C GLN A 145 10.79 -9.58 2.54
N LYS A 146 12.07 -9.71 2.19
CA LYS A 146 13.19 -9.18 2.98
C LYS A 146 12.97 -7.70 3.26
N ALA A 147 12.44 -7.43 4.45
CA ALA A 147 12.34 -6.12 5.02
C ALA A 147 13.73 -5.72 5.49
N ALA A 148 14.14 -4.50 5.18
CA ALA A 148 15.34 -3.94 5.77
C ALA A 148 15.20 -3.94 7.30
N PRO A 149 16.29 -4.18 8.05
CA PRO A 149 16.24 -4.14 9.50
C PRO A 149 15.64 -2.81 9.97
N ALA A 150 14.78 -2.88 10.98
CA ALA A 150 14.19 -1.72 11.63
C ALA A 150 15.31 -0.69 11.92
N PRO A 151 15.19 0.57 11.45
CA PRO A 151 16.23 1.55 11.67
C PRO A 151 16.41 1.73 13.18
N ALA A 152 17.67 1.64 13.61
CA ALA A 152 18.06 1.99 14.97
C ALA A 152 17.52 3.38 15.30
N LYS A 153 17.04 3.52 16.55
CA LYS A 153 16.45 4.74 17.12
C LYS A 153 17.29 5.98 16.81
N LYS A 154 17.02 6.63 15.68
CA LYS A 154 17.42 7.99 15.39
C LYS A 154 16.14 8.80 15.32
N LYS A 155 16.18 10.02 15.85
CA LYS A 155 15.13 11.02 15.68
C LYS A 155 15.12 11.42 14.19
N THR A 156 14.54 10.60 13.35
CA THR A 156 14.32 10.92 11.94
C THR A 156 12.96 11.57 11.81
N LYS A 157 12.94 12.67 11.04
CA LYS A 157 11.75 13.38 10.58
C LYS A 157 10.69 12.38 10.12
N ALA A 158 9.43 12.64 10.47
CA ALA A 158 8.28 11.86 10.03
C ALA A 158 8.39 11.54 8.54
N ILE A 159 8.20 10.27 8.21
CA ILE A 159 8.08 9.81 6.82
C ILE A 159 6.88 10.53 6.19
N GLU A 160 7.14 11.49 5.30
CA GLU A 160 6.09 12.21 4.58
C GLU A 160 5.19 11.19 3.85
N GLY A 161 3.89 11.24 4.15
CA GLY A 161 2.89 10.23 3.71
C GLY A 161 2.31 9.39 4.84
N CYS A 162 2.92 9.50 6.03
CA CYS A 162 2.38 9.19 7.35
C CYS A 162 2.53 10.43 8.27
#